data_AF-A0A242CWV6-F1
#
_entry.id   AF-A0A242CWV6-F1
#
_cell.length_a   1.000
_cell.length_b   1.000
_cell.length_c   1.000
_cell.angle_alpha   90.00
_cell.angle_beta   90.00
_cell.angle_gamma   90.00
#
_symmetry.space_group_name_H-M   'P 1'
#
loop_
_entity.id
_entity.type
_entity.pdbx_description
1 polymer ?
#
loop_
_entity_poly.entity_id
_entity_poly.type
_entity_poly.pdbx_seq_one_letter_code
_entity_poly.pdbx_strand_id
1 'polypeptide(L)'
;MSEEENKQRRKMQAAQKRRQARDLEEQRTVIQGKKAELEAKIEKLEKAKQEITAAITSVSGFSKGLSSLKDAGSGSFQGDRKDKYDKKIGDVEKTLTAYEKGHTDNASKIDKKIQNLKEDLQRVSMSIGALDVRIGALDAAAAQLES
;
A
#
# COMPACT_ATOMS: atom_id res chain seq x y z
N MET A 1 1.53 53.82 27.45
CA MET A 1 0.63 53.07 26.56
C MET A 1 -0.74 53.10 27.16
N SER A 2 -1.77 53.42 26.38
CA SER A 2 -3.16 53.40 26.83
C SER A 2 -3.71 51.97 26.86
N GLU A 3 -4.77 51.73 27.63
CA GLU A 3 -5.47 50.43 27.66
C GLU A 3 -6.01 50.05 26.26
N GLU A 4 -6.41 51.04 25.47
CA GLU A 4 -6.87 50.89 24.09
C GLU A 4 -5.77 50.30 23.18
N GLU A 5 -4.54 50.82 23.30
CA GLU A 5 -3.38 50.35 22.53
C GLU A 5 -3.04 48.88 22.87
N ASN A 6 -3.10 48.53 24.16
CA ASN A 6 -2.86 47.15 24.61
C ASN A 6 -3.94 46.19 24.11
N LYS A 7 -5.22 46.58 24.16
CA LYS A 7 -6.34 45.80 23.64
C LYS A 7 -6.22 45.58 22.13
N GLN A 8 -5.88 46.63 21.39
CA GLN A 8 -5.68 46.54 19.95
C GLN A 8 -4.51 45.64 19.58
N ARG A 9 -3.41 45.70 20.33
CA ARG A 9 -2.26 44.82 20.15
C ARG A 9 -2.61 43.34 20.40
N ARG A 10 -3.36 43.03 21.46
CA ARG A 10 -3.82 41.65 21.75
C ARG A 10 -4.71 41.10 20.64
N LYS A 11 -5.64 41.91 20.12
CA LYS A 11 -6.48 41.54 18.96
C LYS A 11 -5.66 41.24 17.70
N MET A 12 -4.67 42.08 17.39
CA MET A 12 -3.78 41.85 16.24
C MET A 12 -2.99 40.54 16.40
N GLN A 13 -2.48 40.26 17.60
CA GLN A 13 -1.76 39.01 17.89
C GLN A 13 -2.68 37.79 17.77
N ALA A 14 -3.91 37.85 18.28
CA ALA A 14 -4.89 36.77 18.14
C ALA A 14 -5.23 36.50 16.67
N ALA A 15 -5.44 37.55 15.87
CA ALA A 15 -5.68 37.43 14.44
C ALA A 15 -4.51 36.79 13.69
N GLN A 16 -3.27 37.12 14.07
CA GLN A 16 -2.07 36.50 13.50
C GLN A 16 -2.00 35.00 13.83
N LYS A 17 -2.31 34.60 15.08
CA LYS A 17 -2.34 33.19 15.48
C LYS A 17 -3.39 32.39 14.71
N ARG A 18 -4.61 32.93 14.54
CA ARG A 18 -5.64 32.31 13.71
C ARG A 18 -5.25 32.18 12.24
N ARG A 19 -4.55 33.18 11.69
CA ARG A 19 -4.03 33.07 10.32
C ARG A 19 -3.03 31.92 10.21
N GLN A 20 -2.09 31.80 11.15
CA GLN A 20 -1.14 30.69 11.19
C GLN A 20 -1.84 29.33 11.33
N ALA A 21 -2.91 29.24 12.13
CA ALA A 21 -3.70 28.03 12.25
C ALA A 21 -4.34 27.63 10.91
N ARG A 22 -4.97 28.58 10.20
CA ARG A 22 -5.54 28.33 8.86
C ARG A 22 -4.49 27.87 7.85
N ASP A 23 -3.31 28.50 7.82
CA ASP A 23 -2.23 28.09 6.92
C ASP A 23 -1.79 26.62 7.19
N LEU A 24 -1.86 26.17 8.45
CA LEU A 24 -1.58 24.79 8.83
C LEU A 24 -2.75 23.83 8.53
N GLU A 25 -4.00 24.29 8.63
CA GLU A 25 -5.18 23.51 8.21
C GLU A 25 -5.16 23.21 6.71
N GLU A 26 -4.74 24.17 5.89
CA GLU A 26 -4.55 23.98 4.45
C GLU A 26 -3.49 22.90 4.17
N GLN A 27 -2.34 22.97 4.85
CA GLN A 27 -1.30 21.94 4.75
C GLN A 27 -1.80 20.57 5.21
N ARG A 28 -2.53 20.52 6.32
CA ARG A 28 -3.14 19.29 6.85
C ARG A 28 -4.07 18.67 5.82
N THR A 29 -4.91 19.48 5.16
CA THR A 29 -5.84 19.03 4.13
C THR A 29 -5.12 18.38 2.94
N VAL A 30 -4.04 19.01 2.48
CA VAL A 30 -3.18 18.45 1.41
C VAL A 30 -2.58 17.11 1.82
N ILE A 31 -2.05 17.01 3.04
CA ILE A 31 -1.46 15.77 3.56
C ILE A 31 -2.53 14.68 3.75
N GLN A 32 -3.75 15.06 4.12
CA GLN A 32 -4.87 14.13 4.25
C GLN A 32 -5.29 13.56 2.89
N GLY A 33 -5.21 14.35 1.81
CA GLY A 33 -5.35 13.84 0.44
C GLY A 33 -4.29 12.77 0.11
N LYS A 34 -3.02 13.03 0.44
CA LYS A 34 -1.93 12.05 0.27
C LYS A 34 -2.16 10.77 1.07
N LYS A 35 -2.72 10.88 2.28
CA LYS A 35 -3.09 9.73 3.11
C LYS A 35 -4.10 8.83 2.37
N ALA A 36 -5.17 9.41 1.84
CA ALA A 36 -6.19 8.68 1.11
C ALA A 36 -5.63 8.01 -0.16
N GLU A 37 -4.73 8.68 -0.88
CA GLU A 37 -4.06 8.09 -2.05
C GLU A 37 -3.19 6.88 -1.68
N LEU A 38 -2.48 6.93 -0.56
CA LEU A 38 -1.69 5.81 -0.05
C LEU A 38 -2.57 4.63 0.34
N GLU A 39 -3.67 4.88 1.06
CA GLU A 39 -4.65 3.87 1.44
C GLU A 39 -5.24 3.16 0.20
N ALA A 40 -5.66 3.93 -0.82
CA ALA A 40 -6.18 3.36 -2.07
C ALA A 40 -5.14 2.54 -2.83
N LYS A 41 -3.86 2.96 -2.84
CA LYS A 41 -2.77 2.19 -3.45
C LYS A 41 -2.50 0.88 -2.72
N ILE A 42 -2.54 0.90 -1.38
CA ILE A 42 -2.39 -0.31 -0.56
C ILE A 42 -3.52 -1.28 -0.85
N GLU A 43 -4.78 -0.83 -0.85
CA GLU A 43 -5.95 -1.67 -1.12
C GLU A 43 -5.84 -2.34 -2.51
N LYS A 44 -5.47 -1.57 -3.54
CA LYS A 44 -5.30 -2.10 -4.90
C LYS A 44 -4.20 -3.17 -4.96
N LEU A 45 -3.10 -2.97 -4.26
CA LEU A 45 -2.00 -3.95 -4.21
C LEU A 45 -2.38 -5.20 -3.42
N GLU A 46 -3.14 -5.07 -2.34
CA GLU A 46 -3.65 -6.20 -1.57
C GLU A 46 -4.60 -7.07 -2.41
N LYS A 47 -5.49 -6.45 -3.21
CA LYS A 47 -6.33 -7.18 -4.18
C LYS A 47 -5.49 -7.90 -5.23
N ALA A 48 -4.53 -7.21 -5.85
CA ALA A 48 -3.64 -7.82 -6.84
C ALA A 48 -2.83 -9.00 -6.26
N LYS A 49 -2.41 -8.91 -5.00
CA LYS A 49 -1.74 -10.01 -4.30
C LYS A 49 -2.67 -11.22 -4.13
N GLN A 50 -3.93 -11.00 -3.76
CA GLN A 50 -4.91 -12.08 -3.62
C GLN A 50 -5.12 -12.82 -4.95
N GLU A 51 -5.24 -12.08 -6.05
CA GLU A 51 -5.36 -12.66 -7.40
C GLU A 51 -4.13 -13.50 -7.78
N ILE A 52 -2.92 -12.99 -7.54
CA ILE A 52 -1.68 -13.74 -7.80
C ILE A 52 -1.59 -14.99 -6.93
N THR A 53 -1.99 -14.89 -5.65
CA THR A 53 -2.00 -16.04 -4.73
C THR A 53 -2.95 -17.13 -5.20
N ALA A 54 -4.13 -16.74 -5.69
CA ALA A 54 -5.08 -17.67 -6.31
C ALA A 54 -4.47 -18.34 -7.55
N ALA A 55 -3.83 -17.55 -8.43
CA ALA A 55 -3.17 -18.07 -9.63
C ALA A 55 -2.06 -19.08 -9.29
N ILE A 56 -1.20 -18.79 -8.31
CA ILE A 56 -0.16 -19.72 -7.82
C ILE A 56 -0.80 -21.02 -7.32
N THR A 57 -1.89 -20.92 -6.55
CA THR A 57 -2.60 -22.09 -6.02
C THR A 57 -3.16 -22.97 -7.15
N SER A 58 -3.77 -22.35 -8.17
CA SER A 58 -4.25 -23.06 -9.36
C SER A 58 -3.11 -23.76 -10.11
N VAL A 59 -1.98 -23.07 -10.30
CA VAL A 59 -0.79 -23.63 -10.98
C VAL A 59 -0.23 -24.82 -10.21
N SER A 60 -0.13 -24.73 -8.89
CA SER A 60 0.29 -25.86 -8.05
C SER A 60 -0.66 -27.07 -8.21
N GLY A 61 -1.97 -26.83 -8.32
CA GLY A 61 -2.95 -27.85 -8.63
C GLY A 61 -2.73 -28.50 -10.01
N PHE A 62 -2.49 -27.70 -11.05
CA PHE A 62 -2.16 -28.21 -12.38
C PHE A 62 -0.86 -29.02 -12.38
N SER A 63 0.18 -28.55 -11.70
CA SER A 63 1.45 -29.29 -11.57
C SER A 63 1.25 -30.65 -10.93
N LYS A 64 0.43 -30.76 -9.87
CA LYS A 64 0.10 -32.05 -9.25
C LYS A 64 -0.64 -32.98 -10.20
N GLY A 65 -1.64 -32.47 -10.93
CA GLY A 65 -2.38 -33.25 -11.92
C GLY A 65 -1.47 -33.72 -13.08
N LEU A 66 -0.52 -32.89 -13.49
CA LEU A 66 0.47 -33.24 -14.50
C LEU A 66 1.41 -34.36 -14.02
N SER A 67 1.87 -34.31 -12.78
CA SER A 67 2.66 -35.40 -12.17
C SER A 67 1.86 -36.70 -12.14
N SER A 68 0.59 -36.66 -11.72
CA SER A 68 -0.26 -37.86 -11.74
C SER A 68 -0.47 -38.42 -13.15
N LEU A 69 -0.62 -37.55 -14.15
CA LEU A 69 -0.70 -37.98 -15.55
C LEU A 69 0.58 -38.67 -16.00
N LYS A 70 1.74 -38.07 -15.68
CA LYS A 70 3.07 -38.60 -15.99
C LYS A 70 3.26 -40.01 -15.43
N ASP A 71 2.89 -40.19 -14.16
CA ASP A 71 3.00 -41.48 -13.48
C ASP A 71 2.05 -42.52 -14.11
N ALA A 72 0.80 -42.14 -14.40
CA ALA A 72 -0.20 -43.02 -14.99
C ALA A 72 0.10 -43.42 -16.45
N GLY A 73 0.72 -42.54 -17.23
CA GLY A 73 1.13 -42.79 -18.62
C GLY A 73 2.48 -43.48 -18.75
N SER A 74 3.25 -43.58 -17.66
CA SER A 74 4.57 -44.21 -17.67
C SER A 74 4.44 -45.70 -17.99
N GLY A 75 4.93 -46.08 -19.19
CA GLY A 75 4.89 -47.47 -19.67
C GLY A 75 3.68 -47.85 -20.53
N SER A 76 2.67 -46.98 -20.68
CA SER A 76 1.52 -47.25 -21.58
C SER A 76 1.85 -46.97 -23.06
N PHE A 77 2.78 -46.05 -23.31
CA PHE A 77 3.27 -45.72 -24.64
C PHE A 77 4.64 -46.35 -24.89
N GLN A 78 4.93 -46.69 -26.15
CA GLN A 78 6.20 -47.26 -26.59
C GLN A 78 6.77 -46.51 -27.81
N GLY A 79 8.09 -46.60 -28.01
CA GLY A 79 8.82 -45.95 -29.12
C GLY A 79 8.55 -44.46 -29.21
N ASP A 80 8.44 -43.93 -30.43
CA ASP A 80 8.20 -42.51 -30.73
C ASP A 80 7.02 -41.89 -29.97
N ARG A 81 5.99 -42.68 -29.64
CA ARG A 81 4.83 -42.18 -28.88
C ARG A 81 5.20 -41.85 -27.44
N LYS A 82 6.05 -42.68 -26.82
CA LYS A 82 6.59 -42.43 -25.48
C LYS A 82 7.45 -41.18 -25.49
N ASP A 83 8.36 -41.05 -26.44
CA ASP A 83 9.27 -39.89 -26.52
C ASP A 83 8.49 -38.58 -26.72
N LYS A 84 7.46 -38.59 -27.57
CA LYS A 84 6.57 -37.42 -27.75
C LYS A 84 5.77 -37.10 -26.49
N TYR A 85 5.30 -38.12 -25.77
CA TYR A 85 4.57 -37.95 -24.53
C TYR A 85 5.47 -37.33 -23.45
N ASP A 86 6.63 -37.94 -23.18
CA ASP A 86 7.59 -37.48 -22.18
C ASP A 86 8.04 -36.04 -22.46
N LYS A 87 8.33 -35.73 -23.73
CA LYS A 87 8.71 -34.37 -24.14
C LYS A 87 7.61 -33.37 -23.85
N LYS A 88 6.36 -33.66 -24.24
CA LYS A 88 5.22 -32.75 -24.00
C LYS A 88 4.98 -32.53 -22.51
N ILE A 89 4.99 -33.59 -21.71
CA ILE A 89 4.85 -33.47 -20.25
C ILE A 89 5.97 -32.59 -19.68
N GLY A 90 7.23 -32.85 -20.06
CA GLY A 90 8.38 -32.08 -19.58
C GLY A 90 8.34 -30.60 -20.01
N ASP A 91 7.84 -30.29 -21.22
CA ASP A 91 7.68 -28.91 -21.70
C ASP A 91 6.59 -28.17 -20.91
N VAL A 92 5.49 -28.85 -20.56
CA VAL A 92 4.45 -28.29 -19.69
C VAL A 92 4.97 -28.10 -18.26
N GLU A 93 5.68 -29.08 -17.70
CA GLU A 93 6.31 -28.98 -16.36
C GLU A 93 7.20 -27.73 -16.27
N LYS A 94 8.10 -27.53 -17.25
CA LYS A 94 8.97 -26.35 -17.31
C LYS A 94 8.18 -25.05 -17.37
N THR A 95 7.11 -25.01 -18.17
CA THR A 95 6.26 -23.83 -18.33
C THR A 95 5.56 -23.49 -17.01
N LEU A 96 4.98 -24.49 -16.34
CA LEU A 96 4.31 -24.30 -15.05
C LEU A 96 5.29 -23.83 -13.98
N THR A 97 6.49 -24.44 -13.90
CA THR A 97 7.53 -24.00 -12.94
C THR A 97 7.98 -22.56 -13.18
N ALA A 98 8.20 -22.17 -14.44
CA ALA A 98 8.58 -20.80 -14.77
C ALA A 98 7.46 -19.81 -14.41
N TYR A 99 6.21 -20.17 -14.68
CA TYR A 99 5.04 -19.37 -14.35
C TYR A 99 4.86 -19.21 -12.84
N GLU A 100 4.93 -20.31 -12.07
CA GLU A 100 4.85 -20.32 -10.60
C GLU A 100 5.95 -19.46 -9.97
N LYS A 101 7.19 -19.61 -10.44
CA LYS A 101 8.32 -18.79 -9.97
C LYS A 101 8.10 -17.31 -10.25
N GLY A 102 7.69 -16.95 -11.47
CA GLY A 102 7.45 -15.55 -11.85
C GLY A 102 6.36 -14.89 -11.00
N HIS A 103 5.28 -15.62 -10.72
CA HIS A 103 4.21 -15.13 -9.84
C HIS A 103 4.61 -15.04 -8.38
N THR A 104 5.41 -16.00 -7.89
CA THR A 104 5.98 -15.95 -6.53
C THR A 104 6.87 -14.72 -6.34
N ASP A 105 7.74 -14.45 -7.31
CA ASP A 105 8.60 -13.26 -7.30
C ASP A 105 7.78 -11.96 -7.32
N ASN A 106 6.71 -11.93 -8.13
CA ASN A 106 5.80 -10.78 -8.20
C ASN A 106 5.03 -10.57 -6.89
N ALA A 107 4.54 -11.65 -6.26
CA ALA A 107 3.88 -11.58 -4.96
C ALA A 107 4.83 -10.98 -3.90
N SER A 108 6.09 -11.43 -3.87
CA SER A 108 7.11 -10.88 -2.96
C SER A 108 7.40 -9.39 -3.20
N LYS A 109 7.47 -8.96 -4.47
CA LYS A 109 7.65 -7.54 -4.82
C LYS A 109 6.46 -6.69 -4.37
N ILE A 110 5.24 -7.20 -4.55
CA ILE A 110 4.02 -6.54 -4.10
C ILE A 110 4.02 -6.42 -2.57
N ASP A 111 4.41 -7.47 -1.84
CA ASP A 111 4.50 -7.44 -0.39
C ASP A 111 5.46 -6.38 0.12
N LYS A 112 6.67 -6.31 -0.43
CA LYS A 112 7.64 -5.26 -0.09
C LYS A 112 7.07 -3.86 -0.37
N LYS A 113 6.36 -3.69 -1.49
CA LYS A 113 5.75 -2.40 -1.83
C LYS A 113 4.62 -2.03 -0.86
N ILE A 114 3.79 -2.98 -0.45
CA ILE A 114 2.74 -2.79 0.56
C ILE A 114 3.38 -2.37 1.90
N GLN A 115 4.46 -3.04 2.32
CA GLN A 115 5.17 -2.69 3.55
C GLN A 115 5.68 -1.25 3.51
N ASN A 116 6.40 -0.86 2.45
CA ASN A 116 6.91 0.50 2.29
C ASN A 116 5.77 1.54 2.31
N LEU A 117 4.65 1.26 1.63
CA LEU A 117 3.49 2.15 1.63
C LEU A 117 2.83 2.26 3.00
N LYS A 118 2.82 1.18 3.81
CA LYS A 118 2.31 1.21 5.20
C LYS A 118 3.20 2.05 6.10
N GLU A 119 4.52 2.00 5.92
CA GLU A 119 5.46 2.88 6.63
C GLU A 119 5.26 4.36 6.24
N ASP A 120 5.09 4.65 4.94
CA ASP A 120 4.76 6.00 4.46
C ASP A 120 3.44 6.51 5.03
N LEU A 121 2.41 5.64 5.06
CA LEU A 121 1.11 5.96 5.63
C LEU A 121 1.20 6.31 7.11
N GLN A 122 2.03 5.57 7.87
CA GLN A 122 2.27 5.87 9.28
C GLN A 122 2.96 7.23 9.45
N ARG A 123 3.99 7.53 8.66
CA ARG A 123 4.68 8.84 8.68
C ARG A 123 3.74 10.00 8.36
N VAL A 124 2.89 9.83 7.36
CA VAL A 124 1.85 10.81 6.98
C VAL A 124 0.85 11.01 8.12
N SER A 125 0.40 9.92 8.75
CA SER A 125 -0.54 9.99 9.87
C SER A 125 0.05 10.72 11.09
N MET A 126 1.33 10.48 11.39
CA MET A 126 2.05 11.23 12.43
C MET A 126 2.15 12.73 12.10
N SER A 127 2.41 13.05 10.82
CA SER A 127 2.49 14.45 10.37
C SER A 127 1.16 15.19 10.52
N ILE A 128 0.04 14.52 10.22
CA ILE A 128 -1.31 15.05 10.47
C ILE A 128 -1.51 15.31 11.96
N GLY A 129 -1.19 14.34 12.83
CA GLY A 129 -1.32 14.51 14.28
C GLY A 129 -0.48 15.67 14.83
N ALA A 130 0.74 15.85 14.32
CA ALA A 130 1.59 16.98 14.71
C ALA A 130 1.01 18.34 14.28
N LEU A 131 0.40 18.40 13.09
CA LEU A 131 -0.31 19.59 12.63
C LEU A 131 -1.55 19.88 13.49
N ASP A 132 -2.35 18.86 13.82
CA ASP A 132 -3.53 18.98 14.69
C ASP A 132 -3.17 19.59 16.05
N VAL A 133 -2.10 19.11 16.69
CA VAL A 133 -1.61 19.66 17.96
C VAL A 133 -1.21 21.13 17.80
N ARG A 134 -0.51 21.47 16.71
CA ARG A 134 -0.03 22.85 16.49
C ARG A 134 -1.17 23.82 16.19
N ILE A 135 -2.16 23.40 15.41
CA ILE A 135 -3.39 24.17 15.13
C ILE A 135 -4.11 24.44 16.46
N GLY A 136 -4.40 23.40 17.24
CA GLY A 136 -5.08 23.56 18.52
C GLY A 136 -4.35 24.48 19.50
N ALA A 137 -3.01 24.42 19.54
CA ALA A 137 -2.21 25.32 20.37
C ALA A 137 -2.30 26.80 19.91
N LEU A 138 -2.33 27.04 18.60
CA LEU A 138 -2.49 28.39 18.04
C LEU A 138 -3.88 28.96 18.32
N ASP A 139 -4.92 28.14 18.19
CA ASP A 139 -6.30 28.55 18.47
C ASP A 139 -6.52 28.82 19.97
N ALA A 140 -5.97 27.98 20.85
CA ALA A 140 -6.00 28.21 22.29
C ALA A 140 -5.28 29.51 22.68
N ALA A 141 -4.09 29.76 22.10
CA ALA A 141 -3.36 30.99 22.31
C ALA A 141 -4.12 32.22 21.79
N ALA A 142 -4.81 32.11 20.65
CA ALA A 142 -5.64 33.18 20.13
C ALA A 142 -6.83 33.49 21.07
N ALA A 143 -7.49 32.47 21.62
CA ALA A 143 -8.59 32.63 22.55
C ALA A 143 -8.16 33.33 23.86
N GLN A 144 -6.99 32.95 24.41
CA GLN A 144 -6.42 33.59 25.61
C GLN A 144 -6.04 35.06 25.40
N LEU A 145 -5.69 35.44 24.16
CA LEU A 145 -5.40 36.83 23.84
C LEU A 145 -6.67 37.69 23.78
N GLU A 146 -7.83 37.08 23.59
CA GLU A 146 -9.12 37.76 23.46
C GLU A 146 -9.97 37.76 24.73
N SER A 147 -9.67 36.86 25.69
CA SER A 147 -10.18 36.90 27.06
C SER A 147 -9.56 38.04 27.87
#